data_AF-G0TT79-F1
#
_entry.id   AF-G0TT79-F1
#
_cell.length_a   1.000
_cell.length_b   1.000
_cell.length_c   1.000
_cell.angle_alpha   90.00
_cell.angle_beta   90.00
_cell.angle_gamma   90.00
#
_symmetry.space_group_name_H-M   'P 1'
#
loop_
_entity.id
_entity.type
_entity.pdbx_description
1 polymer ?
#
loop_
_entity_poly.entity_id
_entity_poly.type
_entity_poly.pdbx_seq_one_letter_code
_entity_poly.pdbx_strand_id
1 'polypeptide(L)'
;MLHHSLPWCGGYMMYHRKAMGTMKYSKWKGAHGGVSHFYSRTPVLEEVKQNEPVTLVDRRIMNYVHRSRLRHFQLFRSYQQKSSSTECKLREGEMLRRRWHRRLQKAFIAFIQFKTLKVLEEQAKLVNEYGQAAVNTALGAPSPSDSDATSERKRLAIRRRVRAPPTVNVVPKHVATMKQIHNDRFNYRWRVN
;
A
#
# COMPACT_ATOMS: atom_id res chain seq x y z
N MET A 1 2.39 7.34 -31.68
CA MET A 1 2.98 6.42 -32.67
C MET A 1 3.71 5.32 -31.92
N LEU A 2 3.20 4.09 -31.96
CA LEU A 2 3.85 2.92 -31.34
C LEU A 2 4.92 2.42 -32.31
N HIS A 3 6.20 2.65 -31.99
CA HIS A 3 7.30 2.03 -32.72
C HIS A 3 7.26 0.52 -32.47
N HIS A 4 6.73 -0.22 -33.44
CA HIS A 4 6.98 -1.65 -33.57
C HIS A 4 8.48 -1.82 -33.85
N SER A 5 9.23 -2.29 -32.84
CA SER A 5 10.60 -2.75 -33.06
C SER A 5 10.56 -4.00 -33.95
N LEU A 6 11.16 -3.89 -35.13
CA LEU A 6 11.30 -4.98 -36.10
C LEU A 6 11.92 -6.23 -35.42
N PRO A 7 11.40 -7.45 -35.71
CA PRO A 7 11.79 -8.68 -35.01
C PRO A 7 13.16 -9.24 -35.42
N TRP A 8 13.93 -8.53 -36.25
CA TRP A 8 15.14 -9.05 -36.89
C TRP A 8 16.43 -8.91 -36.05
N CYS A 9 16.39 -8.23 -34.90
CA CYS A 9 17.55 -8.06 -34.02
C CYS A 9 17.21 -8.31 -32.54
N GLY A 10 16.63 -9.45 -32.16
CA GLY A 10 16.63 -9.98 -30.77
C GLY A 10 16.30 -9.01 -29.62
N GLY A 11 15.59 -7.92 -29.91
CA GLY A 11 15.48 -6.76 -29.03
C GLY A 11 14.30 -6.94 -28.10
N TYR A 12 14.57 -7.25 -26.84
CA TYR A 12 13.53 -7.36 -25.83
C TYR A 12 13.33 -6.02 -25.12
N MET A 13 12.06 -5.67 -24.85
CA MET A 13 11.74 -4.55 -23.96
C MET A 13 12.20 -4.86 -22.52
N MET A 14 12.48 -3.82 -21.72
CA MET A 14 13.04 -3.97 -20.37
C MET A 14 12.20 -4.85 -19.42
N TYR A 15 10.88 -4.86 -19.59
CA TYR A 15 9.96 -5.66 -18.77
C TYR A 15 9.72 -7.07 -19.32
N HIS A 16 10.32 -7.42 -20.46
CA HIS A 16 10.21 -8.75 -21.04
C HIS A 16 10.98 -9.78 -20.21
N ARG A 17 10.54 -11.04 -20.23
CA ARG A 17 11.15 -12.13 -19.44
C ARG A 17 12.64 -12.35 -19.69
N LYS A 18 13.10 -12.05 -20.91
CA LYS A 18 14.48 -12.24 -21.38
C LYS A 18 15.28 -10.93 -21.50
N ALA A 19 14.80 -9.83 -20.91
CA ALA A 19 15.34 -8.48 -21.16
C ALA A 19 16.84 -8.33 -20.86
N MET A 20 17.29 -8.77 -19.69
CA MET A 20 18.68 -8.62 -19.22
C MET A 20 19.31 -9.99 -19.01
N GLY A 21 19.54 -10.72 -20.11
CA GLY A 21 20.20 -12.03 -20.08
C GLY A 21 21.67 -11.97 -19.65
N THR A 22 22.18 -13.10 -19.18
CA THR A 22 23.57 -13.28 -18.70
C THR A 22 24.33 -14.38 -19.44
N MET A 23 23.82 -14.80 -20.60
CA MET A 23 24.48 -15.77 -21.47
C MET A 23 25.75 -15.18 -22.09
N LYS A 24 26.70 -16.03 -22.49
CA LYS A 24 27.97 -15.62 -23.14
C LYS A 24 27.77 -14.65 -24.32
N TYR A 25 26.69 -14.81 -25.08
CA TYR A 25 26.37 -13.99 -26.24
C TYR A 25 25.49 -12.77 -25.92
N SER A 26 24.89 -12.69 -24.72
CA SER A 26 24.02 -11.57 -24.35
C SER A 26 24.81 -10.48 -23.65
N LYS A 27 24.65 -9.24 -24.10
CA LYS A 27 25.19 -8.04 -23.46
C LYS A 27 24.05 -7.11 -23.11
N TRP A 28 24.09 -6.55 -21.90
CA TRP A 28 23.12 -5.53 -21.50
C TRP A 28 23.26 -4.29 -22.37
N LYS A 29 22.16 -3.57 -22.58
CA LYS A 29 22.07 -2.44 -23.51
C LYS A 29 21.85 -1.14 -22.72
N GLY A 30 22.58 -0.09 -23.11
CA GLY A 30 22.50 1.25 -22.53
C GLY A 30 23.64 1.58 -21.56
N ALA A 31 23.72 2.84 -21.13
CA ALA A 31 24.62 3.26 -20.06
C ALA A 31 24.08 2.80 -18.70
N HIS A 32 24.92 2.18 -17.85
CA HIS A 32 24.47 1.52 -16.62
C HIS A 32 24.85 2.21 -15.31
N GLY A 33 25.65 3.28 -15.33
CA GLY A 33 26.08 4.02 -14.14
C GLY A 33 25.88 5.54 -14.29
N GLY A 34 25.78 6.25 -13.18
CA GLY A 34 25.58 7.71 -13.15
C GLY A 34 24.29 8.14 -13.88
N VAL A 35 24.43 9.09 -14.82
CA VAL A 35 23.37 9.44 -15.77
C VAL A 35 23.17 8.27 -16.73
N SER A 36 22.19 7.43 -16.42
CA SER A 36 22.06 6.09 -17.00
C SER A 36 20.92 5.97 -18.03
N HIS A 37 20.78 4.77 -18.60
CA HIS A 37 19.63 4.37 -19.41
C HIS A 37 18.27 4.64 -18.73
N PHE A 38 18.26 4.67 -17.39
CA PHE A 38 17.08 4.91 -16.58
C PHE A 38 16.86 6.37 -16.18
N TYR A 39 17.65 7.32 -16.70
CA TYR A 39 17.63 8.73 -16.32
C TYR A 39 16.22 9.32 -16.16
N SER A 40 15.39 9.23 -17.21
CA SER A 40 13.99 9.69 -17.18
C SER A 40 12.96 8.56 -17.03
N ARG A 41 13.42 7.34 -16.72
CA ARG A 41 12.59 6.13 -16.65
C ARG A 41 12.47 5.57 -15.23
N THR A 42 13.05 6.25 -14.25
CA THR A 42 12.98 5.86 -12.83
C THR A 42 11.62 6.26 -12.25
N PRO A 43 10.77 5.31 -11.81
CA PRO A 43 9.39 5.59 -11.45
C PRO A 43 9.22 6.18 -10.04
N VAL A 44 10.16 5.92 -9.14
CA VAL A 44 10.10 6.36 -7.73
C VAL A 44 11.52 6.72 -7.29
N LEU A 45 11.65 7.86 -6.61
CA LEU A 45 12.86 8.31 -5.94
C LEU A 45 12.51 8.57 -4.48
N GLU A 46 13.29 8.01 -3.56
CA GLU A 46 13.16 8.29 -2.13
C GLU A 46 14.57 8.49 -1.57
N GLU A 47 14.80 9.65 -0.96
CA GLU A 47 16.03 9.93 -0.22
C GLU A 47 16.00 9.17 1.11
N VAL A 48 17.08 8.46 1.42
CA VAL A 48 17.19 7.70 2.67
C VAL A 48 17.57 8.66 3.80
N LYS A 49 16.68 8.80 4.77
CA LYS A 49 16.93 9.63 5.95
C LYS A 49 18.07 9.04 6.81
N GLN A 50 18.78 9.92 7.50
CA GLN A 50 19.82 9.50 8.44
C GLN A 50 19.25 8.53 9.49
N ASN A 51 19.96 7.42 9.70
CA ASN A 51 19.57 6.33 10.61
C ASN A 51 18.25 5.62 10.27
N GLU A 52 17.72 5.80 9.06
CA GLU A 52 16.59 5.00 8.58
C GLU A 52 17.08 3.78 7.80
N PRO A 53 16.69 2.54 8.18
CA PRO A 53 17.06 1.36 7.42
C PRO A 53 16.31 1.32 6.08
N VAL A 54 17.05 0.98 5.01
CA VAL A 54 16.51 0.89 3.64
C VAL A 54 15.36 -0.14 3.53
N THR A 55 15.29 -1.13 4.42
CA THR A 55 14.19 -2.10 4.48
C THR A 55 12.82 -1.45 4.77
N LEU A 56 12.78 -0.36 5.54
CA LEU A 56 11.56 0.41 5.78
C LEU A 56 11.16 1.19 4.53
N VAL A 57 12.13 1.81 3.85
CA VAL A 57 11.92 2.51 2.59
C VAL A 57 11.36 1.55 1.52
N ASP A 58 12.01 0.40 1.32
CA ASP A 58 11.54 -0.64 0.39
C ASP A 58 10.11 -1.09 0.72
N ARG A 59 9.82 -1.40 1.99
CA ARG A 59 8.46 -1.81 2.39
C ARG A 59 7.42 -0.72 2.20
N ARG A 60 7.78 0.56 2.39
CA ARG A 60 6.88 1.69 2.11
C ARG A 60 6.55 1.76 0.61
N ILE A 61 7.56 1.71 -0.24
CA ILE A 61 7.41 1.73 -1.70
C ILE A 61 6.60 0.51 -2.16
N MET A 62 6.97 -0.69 -1.73
CA MET A 62 6.32 -1.93 -2.13
C MET A 62 4.87 -2.03 -1.64
N ASN A 63 4.58 -1.53 -0.43
CA ASN A 63 3.20 -1.43 0.06
C ASN A 63 2.39 -0.43 -0.75
N TYR A 64 2.95 0.75 -1.06
CA TYR A 64 2.30 1.75 -1.90
C TYR A 64 1.94 1.17 -3.28
N VAL A 65 2.90 0.57 -3.97
CA VAL A 65 2.73 -0.02 -5.31
C VAL A 65 1.76 -1.21 -5.28
N HIS A 66 1.71 -1.97 -4.19
CA HIS A 66 0.73 -3.05 -4.00
C HIS A 66 -0.68 -2.51 -3.76
N ARG A 67 -0.87 -1.63 -2.77
CA ARG A 67 -2.17 -1.08 -2.38
C ARG A 67 -2.85 -0.30 -3.50
N SER A 68 -2.07 0.43 -4.30
CA SER A 68 -2.52 1.16 -5.48
C SER A 68 -2.81 0.28 -6.71
N ARG A 69 -2.55 -1.04 -6.62
CA ARG A 69 -2.65 -2.01 -7.71
C ARG A 69 -1.71 -1.75 -8.91
N LEU A 70 -0.67 -0.94 -8.75
CA LEU A 70 0.33 -0.70 -9.79
C LEU A 70 1.16 -1.95 -10.12
N ARG A 71 1.69 -2.66 -9.11
CA ARG A 71 2.43 -3.91 -9.38
C ARG A 71 1.54 -5.03 -9.92
N HIS A 72 0.24 -5.00 -9.60
CA HIS A 72 -0.72 -5.94 -10.17
C HIS A 72 -0.80 -5.74 -11.68
N PHE A 73 -0.98 -4.49 -12.11
CA PHE A 73 -0.99 -4.13 -13.51
C PHE A 73 0.33 -4.44 -14.23
N GLN A 74 1.46 -4.05 -13.63
CA GLN A 74 2.79 -4.30 -14.21
C GLN A 74 3.05 -5.79 -14.41
N LEU A 75 2.83 -6.64 -13.39
CA LEU A 75 3.03 -8.09 -13.48
C LEU A 75 2.07 -8.77 -14.47
N PHE A 76 0.82 -8.28 -14.52
CA PHE A 76 -0.19 -8.79 -15.43
C PHE A 76 0.19 -8.52 -16.90
N ARG A 77 0.66 -7.30 -17.21
CA ARG A 77 0.98 -6.88 -18.58
C ARG A 77 2.37 -7.30 -19.06
N SER A 78 3.36 -7.35 -18.17
CA SER A 78 4.74 -7.64 -18.59
C SER A 78 4.98 -9.10 -18.92
N TYR A 79 4.12 -10.01 -18.47
CA TYR A 79 4.38 -11.45 -18.52
C TYR A 79 3.82 -12.15 -19.75
N GLN A 80 2.55 -11.92 -20.11
CA GLN A 80 1.84 -12.60 -21.20
C GLN A 80 1.04 -11.60 -22.01
N GLN A 81 0.96 -11.83 -23.32
CA GLN A 81 0.01 -11.13 -24.17
C GLN A 81 -1.40 -11.69 -23.93
N LYS A 82 -2.38 -10.80 -23.77
CA LYS A 82 -3.80 -11.13 -23.70
C LYS A 82 -4.53 -10.31 -24.75
N SER A 83 -5.58 -10.87 -25.35
CA SER A 83 -6.40 -10.11 -26.28
C SER A 83 -7.06 -8.91 -25.58
N SER A 84 -7.25 -7.80 -26.30
CA SER A 84 -7.89 -6.59 -25.75
C SER A 84 -9.26 -6.88 -25.13
N SER A 85 -10.01 -7.85 -25.68
CA SER A 85 -11.29 -8.30 -25.13
C SER A 85 -11.15 -8.96 -23.76
N THR A 86 -10.16 -9.85 -23.59
CA THR A 86 -9.87 -10.49 -22.29
C THR A 86 -9.43 -9.47 -21.25
N GLU A 87 -8.62 -8.50 -21.67
CA GLU A 87 -8.13 -7.44 -20.79
C GLU A 87 -9.24 -6.50 -20.34
N CYS A 88 -10.13 -6.11 -21.26
CA CYS A 88 -11.33 -5.35 -20.95
C CYS A 88 -12.22 -6.11 -19.97
N LYS A 89 -12.53 -7.39 -20.26
CA LYS A 89 -13.32 -8.26 -19.37
C LYS A 89 -12.76 -8.32 -17.95
N LEU A 90 -11.45 -8.48 -17.79
CA LEU A 90 -10.81 -8.56 -16.47
C LEU A 90 -10.82 -7.20 -15.74
N ARG A 91 -10.56 -6.10 -16.46
CA ARG A 91 -10.57 -4.74 -15.90
C ARG A 91 -11.96 -4.29 -15.47
N GLU A 92 -12.97 -4.50 -16.32
CA GLU A 92 -14.36 -4.17 -16.00
C GLU A 92 -14.90 -5.05 -14.87
N GLY A 93 -14.60 -6.35 -14.89
CA GLY A 93 -14.95 -7.25 -13.78
C GLY A 93 -14.32 -6.84 -12.46
N GLU A 94 -13.08 -6.32 -12.47
CA GLU A 94 -12.44 -5.75 -11.28
C GLU A 94 -13.13 -4.47 -10.79
N MET A 95 -13.48 -3.58 -11.71
CA MET A 95 -14.18 -2.32 -11.41
C MET A 95 -15.57 -2.58 -10.82
N LEU A 96 -16.36 -3.48 -11.41
CA LEU A 96 -17.69 -3.83 -10.93
C LEU A 96 -17.67 -4.46 -9.54
N ARG A 97 -16.72 -5.37 -9.27
CA ARG A 97 -16.52 -5.91 -7.90
C ARG A 97 -16.17 -4.81 -6.90
N ARG A 98 -15.33 -3.84 -7.30
CA ARG A 98 -14.99 -2.68 -6.46
C ARG A 98 -16.21 -1.79 -6.22
N ARG A 99 -17.03 -1.53 -7.24
CA ARG A 99 -18.27 -0.76 -7.13
C ARG A 99 -19.25 -1.41 -6.15
N TRP A 100 -19.45 -2.73 -6.26
CA TRP A 100 -20.30 -3.49 -5.35
C TRP A 100 -19.77 -3.41 -3.91
N HIS A 101 -18.48 -3.66 -3.69
CA HIS A 101 -17.89 -3.60 -2.36
C HIS A 101 -17.95 -2.20 -1.74
N ARG A 102 -17.83 -1.12 -2.55
CA ARG A 102 -18.02 0.26 -2.07
C ARG A 102 -19.44 0.53 -1.57
N ARG A 103 -20.47 -0.03 -2.22
CA ARG A 103 -21.86 0.08 -1.75
C ARG A 103 -22.02 -0.62 -0.39
N LEU A 104 -21.44 -1.80 -0.24
CA LEU A 104 -21.42 -2.52 1.05
C LEU A 104 -20.69 -1.71 2.14
N GLN A 105 -19.52 -1.14 1.84
CA GLN A 105 -18.77 -0.30 2.77
C GLN A 105 -19.57 0.93 3.21
N LYS A 106 -20.34 1.55 2.32
CA LYS A 106 -21.17 2.70 2.67
C LYS A 106 -22.28 2.33 3.64
N ALA A 107 -22.98 1.20 3.41
CA ALA A 107 -23.96 0.69 4.36
C ALA A 107 -23.32 0.37 5.72
N PHE A 108 -22.14 -0.25 5.71
CA PHE A 108 -21.39 -0.54 6.92
C PHE A 108 -20.98 0.74 7.68
N ILE A 109 -20.46 1.75 6.99
CA ILE A 109 -20.06 3.03 7.62
C ILE A 109 -21.27 3.72 8.25
N ALA A 110 -22.43 3.72 7.59
CA ALA A 110 -23.65 4.29 8.15
C ALA A 110 -24.06 3.59 9.46
N PHE A 111 -23.94 2.26 9.51
CA PHE A 111 -24.19 1.51 10.73
C PHE A 111 -23.16 1.81 11.83
N ILE A 112 -21.87 1.90 11.48
CA ILE A 112 -20.82 2.26 12.44
C ILE A 112 -21.06 3.66 13.02
N GLN A 113 -21.48 4.63 12.20
CA GLN A 113 -21.84 5.97 12.69
C GLN A 113 -22.99 5.93 13.68
N PHE A 114 -24.02 5.12 13.43
CA PHE A 114 -25.10 4.90 14.38
C PHE A 114 -24.61 4.25 15.68
N LYS A 115 -23.72 3.25 15.59
CA LYS A 115 -23.11 2.64 16.79
C LYS A 115 -22.25 3.63 17.56
N THR A 116 -21.47 4.46 16.88
CA THR A 116 -20.71 5.54 17.51
C THR A 116 -21.63 6.54 18.20
N LEU A 117 -22.76 6.90 17.59
CA LEU A 117 -23.77 7.74 18.23
C LEU A 117 -24.28 7.11 19.53
N LYS A 118 -24.55 5.80 19.53
CA LYS A 118 -24.98 5.09 20.75
C LYS A 118 -23.91 5.06 21.84
N VAL A 119 -22.64 4.92 21.48
CA VAL A 119 -21.52 5.02 22.44
C VAL A 119 -21.44 6.43 23.04
N LEU A 120 -21.60 7.47 22.22
CA LEU A 120 -21.61 8.86 22.71
C LEU A 120 -22.85 9.17 23.56
N GLU A 121 -24.01 8.59 23.23
CA GLU A 121 -25.22 8.67 24.05
C GLU A 121 -25.01 8.01 25.42
N GLU A 122 -24.36 6.85 25.46
CA GLU A 122 -23.98 6.18 26.70
C GLU A 122 -22.97 6.99 27.50
N GLN A 123 -21.98 7.59 26.86
CA GLN A 123 -21.07 8.54 27.50
C GLN A 123 -21.81 9.73 28.11
N ALA A 124 -22.83 10.28 27.42
CA ALA A 124 -23.65 11.37 27.95
C ALA A 124 -24.49 10.92 29.17
N LYS A 125 -24.96 9.67 29.20
CA LYS A 125 -25.62 9.11 30.40
C LYS A 125 -24.66 9.03 31.58
N LEU A 126 -23.43 8.56 31.36
CA LEU A 126 -22.38 8.55 32.39
C LEU A 126 -22.06 9.96 32.91
N VAL A 127 -22.05 10.97 32.02
CA VAL A 127 -21.88 12.37 32.42
C VAL A 127 -23.01 12.84 33.34
N ASN A 128 -24.25 12.47 33.05
CA ASN A 128 -25.39 12.85 33.90
C ASN A 128 -25.41 12.10 35.23
N GLU A 129 -24.95 10.84 35.26
CA GLU A 129 -24.92 10.01 36.47
C GLU A 129 -23.79 10.41 37.42
N TYR A 130 -22.58 10.62 36.90
CA TYR A 130 -21.38 10.88 37.71
C TYR A 130 -20.97 12.36 37.76
N GLY A 131 -21.57 13.20 36.91
CA GLY A 131 -21.20 14.60 36.73
C GLY A 131 -20.01 14.79 35.77
N GLN A 132 -20.05 15.89 35.01
CA GLN A 132 -19.04 16.20 33.98
C GLN A 132 -17.60 16.24 34.53
N ALA A 133 -17.41 16.82 35.72
CA ALA A 133 -16.09 16.94 36.33
C ALA A 133 -15.49 15.57 36.68
N ALA A 134 -16.28 14.65 37.23
CA ALA A 134 -15.82 13.31 37.57
C ALA A 134 -15.45 12.50 36.31
N VAL A 135 -16.26 12.60 35.25
CA VAL A 135 -15.95 11.95 33.95
C VAL A 135 -14.68 12.54 33.34
N ASN A 136 -14.49 13.87 33.39
CA ASN A 136 -13.27 14.51 32.91
C ASN A 136 -12.04 14.03 33.70
N THR A 137 -12.15 13.88 35.02
CA THR A 137 -11.08 13.31 35.85
C THR A 137 -10.78 11.86 35.46
N ALA A 138 -11.80 11.04 35.21
CA ALA A 138 -11.63 9.65 34.75
C ALA A 138 -10.97 9.56 33.35
N LEU A 139 -11.26 10.51 32.45
CA LEU A 139 -10.59 10.66 31.14
C LEU A 139 -9.17 11.22 31.25
N GLY A 140 -8.70 11.52 32.46
CA GLY A 140 -7.37 12.02 32.73
C GLY A 140 -7.23 13.52 32.49
N ALA A 141 -8.22 14.34 32.86
CA ALA A 141 -8.00 15.78 33.03
C ALA A 141 -6.90 16.04 34.09
N PRO A 142 -6.04 17.06 33.93
CA PRO A 142 -5.10 17.47 34.98
C PRO A 142 -5.87 18.05 36.17
N SER A 143 -5.47 17.67 37.39
CA SER A 143 -6.05 18.26 38.59
C SER A 143 -5.51 19.68 38.77
N PRO A 144 -6.30 20.68 39.21
CA PRO A 144 -5.78 22.00 39.53
C PRO A 144 -4.76 22.00 40.69
N SER A 145 -4.70 20.92 41.47
CA SER A 145 -3.68 20.69 42.50
C SER A 145 -2.43 19.96 42.00
N ASP A 146 -2.35 19.63 40.71
CA ASP A 146 -1.15 19.02 40.13
C ASP A 146 0.00 20.03 40.10
N SER A 147 1.14 19.66 40.68
CA SER A 147 2.40 20.40 40.52
C SER A 147 2.83 20.50 39.04
N ASP A 148 3.66 21.49 38.71
CA ASP A 148 4.24 21.61 37.36
C ASP A 148 4.98 20.33 36.93
N ALA A 149 5.66 19.67 37.87
CA ALA A 149 6.37 18.42 37.62
C ALA A 149 5.46 17.24 37.25
N THR A 150 4.27 17.12 37.86
CA THR A 150 3.30 16.06 37.51
C THR A 150 2.66 16.33 36.15
N SER A 151 2.36 17.59 35.85
CA SER A 151 1.87 18.03 34.54
C SER A 151 2.89 17.78 33.42
N GLU A 152 4.17 18.07 33.63
CA GLU A 152 5.22 17.78 32.66
C GLU A 152 5.37 16.27 32.39
N ARG A 153 5.37 15.44 33.44
CA ARG A 153 5.44 13.97 33.29
C ARG A 153 4.31 13.43 32.42
N LYS A 154 3.09 13.95 32.60
CA LYS A 154 1.92 13.59 31.80
C LYS A 154 2.08 14.02 30.34
N ARG A 155 2.54 15.23 30.08
CA ARG A 155 2.84 15.72 28.72
C ARG A 155 3.93 14.88 28.04
N LEU A 156 4.98 14.51 28.78
CA LEU A 156 6.04 13.64 28.28
C LEU A 156 5.51 12.24 27.95
N ALA A 157 4.62 11.68 28.78
CA ALA A 157 3.97 10.39 28.49
C ALA A 157 3.13 10.46 27.20
N ILE A 158 2.36 11.53 27.01
CA ILE A 158 1.60 11.76 25.77
C ILE A 158 2.55 11.90 24.59
N ARG A 159 3.61 12.71 24.69
CA ARG A 159 4.61 12.90 23.62
C ARG A 159 5.26 11.60 23.19
N ARG A 160 5.58 10.71 24.15
CA ARG A 160 6.12 9.37 23.89
C ARG A 160 5.11 8.48 23.16
N ARG A 161 3.82 8.53 23.52
CA ARG A 161 2.74 7.75 22.88
C ARG A 161 2.39 8.26 21.48
N VAL A 162 2.35 9.58 21.30
CA VAL A 162 2.01 10.24 20.02
C VAL A 162 3.13 10.06 19.00
N ARG A 163 4.39 9.95 19.44
CA ARG A 163 5.51 9.61 18.56
C ARG A 163 5.31 8.22 17.97
N ALA A 164 4.72 8.17 16.79
CA ALA A 164 4.46 6.92 16.08
C ALA A 164 5.79 6.24 15.72
N PRO A 165 6.02 4.99 16.15
CA PRO A 165 7.13 4.20 15.62
C PRO A 165 6.92 3.95 14.12
N PRO A 166 7.99 3.67 13.35
CA PRO A 166 7.85 3.36 11.94
C PRO A 166 6.94 2.13 11.74
N THR A 167 5.93 2.27 10.89
CA THR A 167 4.99 1.19 10.61
C THR A 167 5.59 0.21 9.60
N VAL A 168 5.64 -1.06 9.99
CA VAL A 168 6.14 -2.13 9.12
C VAL A 168 4.97 -2.75 8.37
N ASN A 169 4.63 -2.17 7.22
CA ASN A 169 3.51 -2.64 6.41
C ASN A 169 3.82 -3.99 5.75
N VAL A 170 2.86 -4.93 5.81
CA VAL A 170 2.97 -6.25 5.19
C VAL A 170 2.78 -6.15 3.68
N VAL A 171 3.69 -6.75 2.93
CA VAL A 171 3.60 -6.86 1.47
C VAL A 171 3.38 -8.32 1.09
N PRO A 172 2.23 -8.68 0.49
CA PRO A 172 1.97 -10.04 0.05
C PRO A 172 3.03 -10.54 -0.94
N LYS A 173 3.49 -11.77 -0.71
CA LYS A 173 4.47 -12.45 -1.56
C LYS A 173 3.83 -12.85 -2.89
N HIS A 174 4.62 -12.79 -3.96
CA HIS A 174 4.21 -13.32 -5.25
C HIS A 174 4.20 -14.86 -5.19
N VAL A 175 3.15 -15.47 -5.72
CA VAL A 175 3.00 -16.92 -5.78
C VAL A 175 3.33 -17.40 -7.18
N ALA A 176 4.44 -18.12 -7.32
CA ALA A 176 4.83 -18.67 -8.60
C ALA A 176 4.09 -19.99 -8.87
N THR A 177 3.21 -20.01 -9.88
CA THR A 177 2.48 -21.22 -10.29
C THR A 177 3.16 -21.88 -11.49
N MET A 178 2.90 -23.16 -11.71
CA MET A 178 3.60 -23.98 -12.71
C MET A 178 3.67 -23.34 -14.11
N LYS A 179 2.52 -22.99 -14.71
CA LYS A 179 2.45 -22.37 -16.05
C LYS A 179 2.15 -20.87 -16.02
N GLN A 180 1.96 -20.29 -14.83
CA GLN A 180 1.68 -18.87 -14.65
C GLN A 180 0.50 -18.36 -15.49
N ILE A 181 -0.69 -18.94 -15.30
CA ILE A 181 -1.95 -18.39 -15.87
C ILE A 181 -2.15 -16.93 -15.41
N HIS A 182 -1.68 -16.64 -14.18
CA HIS A 182 -1.70 -15.33 -13.55
C HIS A 182 -0.37 -15.07 -12.87
N ASN A 183 0.42 -14.15 -13.41
CA ASN A 183 1.62 -13.68 -12.73
C ASN A 183 1.33 -12.61 -11.65
N ASP A 184 0.08 -12.13 -11.58
CA ASP A 184 -0.43 -11.24 -10.51
C ASP A 184 -1.02 -12.04 -9.32
N ARG A 185 -0.55 -13.27 -9.12
CA ARG A 185 -0.96 -14.16 -8.03
C ARG A 185 -0.25 -13.77 -6.72
N PHE A 186 -1.05 -13.48 -5.69
CA PHE A 186 -0.61 -13.14 -4.33
C PHE A 186 -1.26 -14.01 -3.25
N ASN A 187 -2.04 -15.00 -3.66
CA ASN A 187 -2.76 -15.94 -2.81
C ASN A 187 -3.03 -17.24 -3.59
N TYR A 188 -3.39 -18.33 -2.89
CA TYR A 188 -3.60 -19.64 -3.52
C TYR A 188 -5.02 -19.85 -4.08
N ARG A 189 -5.94 -18.89 -3.88
CA ARG A 189 -7.31 -19.00 -4.37
C ARG A 189 -7.34 -19.08 -5.90
N TRP A 190 -8.09 -20.05 -6.43
CA TRP A 190 -8.40 -20.15 -7.85
C TRP A 190 -9.05 -18.85 -8.39
N ARG A 191 -8.76 -18.50 -9.65
CA ARG A 191 -9.25 -17.28 -10.32
C ARG A 191 -9.83 -17.67 -11.67
N VAL A 192 -10.74 -16.83 -12.18
CA VAL A 192 -11.60 -17.09 -13.33
C VAL A 192 -10.89 -17.05 -14.69
N ASN A 193 -10.02 -18.04 -14.95
CA ASN A 193 -9.40 -18.43 -16.23
C ASN A 193 -8.25 -19.42 -16.01
#